data_AF-A0A8J1TM52-F1
#
_entry.id   AF-A0A8J1TM52-F1
#
_cell.length_a   1.000
_cell.length_b   1.000
_cell.length_c   1.000
_cell.angle_alpha   90.00
_cell.angle_beta   90.00
_cell.angle_gamma   90.00
#
_symmetry.space_group_name_H-M   'P 1'
#
loop_
_entity.id
_entity.type
_entity.pdbx_description
1 polymer ?
#
loop_
_entity_poly.entity_id
_entity_poly.type
_entity_poly.pdbx_seq_one_letter_code
_entity_poly.pdbx_strand_id
1 'polypeptide(L)'
;MEIKVKAYQPNGTEFEAYNTVRQVSNLDDADTGKQFINTHDACGTTSVGIGVTPQTMVLNIGGSLHEVTRSTLLRFPKTKLARLDESSPHFRAHKGDYYFDRSPEMFSSILNYYRTGALHLPNRLCGLAFQEELDFWGIEEQDIASCCWGSFKESHCVKSALEGFEKCFNNALESEEGTADKGVERRQKCASGMRQKVWLVMNDPTSSTAAKVGMIFITSNVRTLV
;
A
#
# COMPACT_ATOMS: atom_id res chain seq x y z
N MET A 1 -19.71 17.43 23.14
CA MET A 1 -20.46 18.70 23.07
C MET A 1 -20.16 19.34 21.73
N GLU A 2 -21.16 19.50 20.87
CA GLU A 2 -21.01 20.19 19.58
C GLU A 2 -21.02 21.69 19.83
N ILE A 3 -19.86 22.34 19.65
CA ILE A 3 -19.76 23.80 19.76
C ILE A 3 -20.01 24.37 18.37
N LYS A 4 -21.17 25.02 18.18
CA LYS A 4 -21.47 25.79 16.97
C LYS A 4 -20.61 27.05 16.94
N VAL A 5 -19.78 27.19 15.92
CA VAL A 5 -19.01 28.42 15.66
C VAL A 5 -19.42 29.00 14.31
N LYS A 6 -19.73 30.29 14.30
CA LYS A 6 -20.05 31.04 13.08
C LYS A 6 -18.75 31.36 12.34
N ALA A 7 -18.64 30.92 11.10
CA ALA A 7 -17.53 31.27 10.22
C ALA A 7 -18.04 32.09 9.03
N TYR A 8 -17.22 33.03 8.58
CA TYR A 8 -17.53 33.91 7.46
C TYR A 8 -16.57 33.66 6.29
N GLN A 9 -17.12 33.58 5.08
CA GLN A 9 -16.34 33.58 3.86
C GLN A 9 -15.88 35.02 3.51
N PRO A 10 -14.85 35.19 2.66
CA PRO A 10 -14.33 36.52 2.28
C PRO A 10 -15.35 37.45 1.61
N ASN A 11 -16.43 36.89 1.06
CA ASN A 11 -17.56 37.58 0.43
C ASN A 11 -18.70 37.93 1.41
N GLY A 12 -18.54 37.65 2.72
CA GLY A 12 -19.50 38.02 3.76
C GLY A 12 -20.67 37.05 3.95
N THR A 13 -20.73 35.93 3.24
CA THR A 13 -21.79 34.92 3.47
C THR A 13 -21.46 34.03 4.67
N GLU A 14 -22.42 33.91 5.59
CA GLU A 14 -22.35 33.08 6.81
C GLU A 14 -22.71 31.62 6.50
N PHE A 15 -21.94 30.66 7.02
CA PHE A 15 -22.33 29.24 6.99
C PHE A 15 -21.96 28.53 8.31
N GLU A 16 -22.72 27.49 8.66
CA GLU A 16 -22.46 26.68 9.85
C GLU A 16 -21.37 25.64 9.59
N ALA A 17 -20.28 25.71 10.34
CA ALA A 17 -19.22 24.70 10.34
C ALA A 17 -19.18 23.99 11.71
N TYR A 18 -18.97 22.67 11.69
CA TYR A 18 -18.80 21.86 12.90
C TYR A 18 -17.32 21.49 13.07
N ASN A 19 -16.72 21.88 14.20
CA ASN A 19 -15.37 21.49 14.57
C ASN A 19 -15.42 20.23 15.45
N THR A 20 -14.74 19.15 15.01
CA THR A 20 -14.52 17.98 15.87
C THR A 20 -13.30 18.23 16.75
N VAL A 21 -13.53 18.49 18.04
CA VAL A 21 -12.48 18.61 19.05
C VAL A 21 -11.84 17.23 19.26
N ARG A 22 -10.60 17.04 18.79
CA ARG A 22 -9.75 15.93 19.26
C ARG A 22 -9.12 16.36 20.58
N GLN A 23 -9.47 15.65 21.63
CA GLN A 23 -8.98 15.80 22.99
C GLN A 23 -7.49 15.43 23.04
N VAL A 24 -6.62 16.40 23.30
CA VAL A 24 -5.20 16.15 23.58
C VAL A 24 -5.08 16.02 25.10
N SER A 25 -4.79 14.82 25.59
CA SER A 25 -4.48 14.57 26.99
C SER A 25 -3.08 15.07 27.32
N ASN A 26 -2.99 15.90 28.35
CA ASN A 26 -1.78 16.46 28.93
C ASN A 26 -0.76 15.36 29.32
N LEU A 27 0.52 15.63 29.04
CA LEU A 27 1.64 15.17 29.84
C LEU A 27 2.47 16.42 30.15
N ASP A 28 2.30 16.91 31.37
CA ASP A 28 3.20 17.87 32.00
C ASP A 28 4.50 17.13 32.35
N ASP A 29 5.65 17.66 31.94
CA ASP A 29 6.85 17.73 32.78
C ASP A 29 7.85 18.71 32.17
N ALA A 30 8.29 19.62 33.04
CA ALA A 30 9.18 20.73 32.74
C ALA A 30 10.64 20.28 32.74
N ASP A 31 11.47 20.82 31.85
CA ASP A 31 12.81 21.26 32.24
C ASP A 31 13.28 22.46 31.42
N THR A 32 13.89 23.38 32.15
CA THR A 32 14.18 24.76 31.79
C THR A 32 15.65 24.86 31.38
N GLY A 33 15.90 25.08 30.08
CA GLY A 33 17.24 25.33 29.55
C GLY A 33 17.33 26.68 28.85
N LYS A 34 17.24 27.78 29.59
CA LYS A 34 17.56 29.13 29.08
C LYS A 34 19.07 29.25 28.91
N GLN A 35 19.55 29.52 27.69
CA GLN A 35 20.90 30.05 27.49
C GLN A 35 20.90 31.26 26.54
N PHE A 36 20.81 32.42 27.18
CA PHE A 36 21.51 33.69 26.95
C PHE A 36 21.87 34.08 25.51
N ILE A 37 21.13 35.07 25.01
CA ILE A 37 21.62 36.02 24.00
C ILE A 37 22.73 36.89 24.63
N ASN A 38 23.98 36.69 24.21
CA ASN A 38 25.03 37.67 24.44
C ASN A 38 24.99 38.70 23.31
N THR A 39 24.37 39.84 23.57
CA THR A 39 24.62 41.07 22.82
C THR A 39 25.97 41.63 23.26
N HIS A 40 26.97 41.57 22.39
CA HIS A 40 28.14 42.43 22.47
C HIS A 40 28.45 43.04 21.11
N ASP A 41 28.75 44.33 21.19
CA ASP A 41 28.90 45.30 20.12
C ASP A 41 29.91 44.90 19.04
N ALA A 42 29.52 45.08 17.79
CA ALA A 42 30.40 45.61 16.74
C ALA A 42 29.56 46.18 15.60
N CYS A 43 29.59 47.50 15.47
CA CYS A 43 29.17 48.26 14.31
C CYS A 43 29.94 47.79 13.06
N GLY A 44 29.22 47.27 12.06
CA GLY A 44 29.78 46.85 10.78
C GLY A 44 28.67 46.60 9.76
N THR A 45 28.60 47.47 8.77
CA THR A 45 27.65 47.49 7.67
C THR A 45 27.81 46.27 6.76
N THR A 46 26.83 45.36 6.74
CA THR A 46 26.44 44.63 5.52
C THR A 46 25.07 43.99 5.69
N SER A 47 24.04 44.64 5.13
CA SER A 47 22.76 43.98 4.84
C SER A 47 22.97 42.98 3.71
N VAL A 48 23.53 41.81 4.02
CA VAL A 48 23.35 40.63 3.17
C VAL A 48 21.99 40.06 3.58
N GLY A 49 20.98 40.32 2.76
CA GLY A 49 19.77 39.51 2.81
C GLY A 49 20.20 38.07 2.56
N ILE A 50 20.31 37.27 3.62
CA ILE A 50 20.47 35.83 3.50
C ILE A 50 19.14 35.36 2.91
N GLY A 51 19.07 35.33 1.58
CA GLY A 51 18.13 34.48 0.88
C GLY A 51 18.47 33.07 1.32
N VAL A 52 17.77 32.57 2.35
CA VAL A 52 17.89 31.17 2.78
C VAL A 52 17.34 30.36 1.62
N THR A 53 18.21 29.95 0.70
CA THR A 53 17.83 29.00 -0.34
C THR A 53 17.39 27.72 0.37
N PRO A 54 16.18 27.21 0.09
CA PRO A 54 15.72 26.00 0.74
C PRO A 54 16.74 24.90 0.47
N GLN A 55 17.21 24.22 1.53
CA GLN A 55 18.17 23.13 1.40
C GLN A 55 17.52 22.01 0.57
N THR A 56 17.96 21.82 -0.67
CA THR A 56 17.50 20.77 -1.57
C THR A 56 18.43 19.56 -1.54
N MET A 57 17.90 18.41 -1.94
CA MET A 57 18.63 17.18 -2.16
C MET A 57 18.10 16.47 -3.39
N VAL A 58 18.96 15.68 -4.03
CA VAL A 58 18.64 14.94 -5.26
C VAL A 58 18.43 13.47 -4.94
N LEU A 59 17.27 12.95 -5.30
CA LEU A 59 16.90 11.53 -5.19
C LEU A 59 16.92 10.90 -6.58
N ASN A 60 17.75 9.89 -6.78
CA ASN A 60 17.84 9.11 -8.00
C ASN A 60 17.10 7.78 -7.81
N ILE A 61 15.94 7.66 -8.43
CA ILE A 61 15.04 6.50 -8.30
C ILE A 61 15.02 5.74 -9.62
N GLY A 62 15.66 4.57 -9.66
CA GLY A 62 15.74 3.74 -10.87
C GLY A 62 16.31 4.49 -12.09
N GLY A 63 17.17 5.50 -11.86
CA GLY A 63 17.72 6.36 -12.91
C GLY A 63 17.01 7.71 -13.09
N SER A 64 15.82 7.92 -12.53
CA SER A 64 15.10 9.19 -12.60
C SER A 64 15.52 10.13 -11.46
N LEU A 65 15.92 11.35 -11.80
CA LEU A 65 16.35 12.36 -10.82
C LEU A 65 15.16 13.20 -10.35
N HIS A 66 15.00 13.29 -9.04
CA HIS A 66 14.00 14.10 -8.37
C HIS A 66 14.69 15.06 -7.40
N GLU A 67 14.60 16.36 -7.67
CA GLU A 67 15.03 17.39 -6.73
C GLU A 67 13.91 17.69 -5.72
N VAL A 68 14.24 17.63 -4.44
CA VAL A 68 13.27 17.78 -3.35
C VAL A 68 13.86 18.63 -2.22
N THR A 69 13.05 19.49 -1.62
CA THR A 69 13.48 20.26 -0.44
C THR A 69 13.47 19.39 0.81
N ARG A 70 14.43 19.62 1.71
CA ARG A 70 14.48 18.92 3.01
C ARG A 70 13.20 19.10 3.82
N SER A 71 12.62 20.30 3.78
CA SER A 71 11.35 20.62 4.43
C SER A 71 10.18 19.76 3.96
N THR A 72 10.13 19.39 2.67
CA THR A 72 9.08 18.53 2.12
C THR A 72 9.14 17.14 2.73
N LEU A 73 10.34 16.56 2.85
CA LEU A 73 10.52 15.22 3.42
C LEU A 73 10.22 15.19 4.93
N LEU A 74 10.57 16.26 5.65
CA LEU A 74 10.37 16.38 7.09
C LEU A 74 8.89 16.50 7.52
N ARG A 75 7.95 16.67 6.58
CA ARG A 75 6.51 16.61 6.89
C ARG A 75 6.09 15.28 7.48
N PHE A 76 6.78 14.20 7.12
CA PHE A 76 6.53 12.86 7.61
C PHE A 76 7.81 12.26 8.19
N PRO A 77 8.20 12.65 9.42
CA PRO A 77 9.50 12.32 10.00
C PRO A 77 9.73 10.81 10.25
N LYS A 78 8.65 10.03 10.29
CA LYS A 78 8.69 8.58 10.50
C LYS A 78 9.08 7.79 9.25
N THR A 79 9.08 8.41 8.08
CA THR A 79 9.38 7.72 6.83
C THR A 79 10.88 7.58 6.58
N LYS A 80 11.25 6.70 5.64
CA LYS A 80 12.65 6.49 5.25
C LYS A 80 13.31 7.76 4.71
N LEU A 81 12.60 8.52 3.87
CA LEU A 81 13.15 9.70 3.20
C LEU A 81 13.48 10.83 4.19
N ALA A 82 12.68 10.99 5.24
CA ALA A 82 12.93 12.01 6.26
C ALA A 82 14.22 11.76 7.06
N ARG A 83 14.65 10.50 7.15
CA ARG A 83 15.87 10.09 7.87
C ARG A 83 17.12 10.07 7.00
N LEU A 84 17.04 10.44 5.72
CA LEU A 84 18.23 10.47 4.87
C LEU A 84 19.22 11.52 5.34
N ASP A 85 20.49 11.14 5.36
CA ASP A 85 21.65 12.00 5.61
C ASP A 85 22.83 11.51 4.74
N GLU A 86 23.93 12.27 4.72
CA GLU A 86 25.10 11.92 3.91
C GLU A 86 25.83 10.65 4.40
N SER A 87 25.53 10.17 5.62
CA SER A 87 26.05 8.91 6.14
C SER A 87 25.27 7.69 5.64
N SER A 88 24.11 7.92 5.02
CA SER A 88 23.28 6.88 4.44
C SER A 88 24.04 6.07 3.39
N PRO A 89 23.91 4.73 3.38
CA PRO A 89 24.53 3.89 2.35
C PRO A 89 24.00 4.17 0.94
N HIS A 90 22.87 4.88 0.83
CA HIS A 90 22.28 5.27 -0.45
C HIS A 90 22.93 6.54 -1.03
N PHE A 91 23.70 7.30 -0.24
CA PHE A 91 24.31 8.54 -0.69
C PHE A 91 25.55 8.27 -1.56
N ARG A 92 25.56 8.83 -2.76
CA ARG A 92 26.68 8.73 -3.70
C ARG A 92 27.46 10.03 -3.70
N ALA A 93 28.47 10.12 -2.83
CA ALA A 93 29.30 11.33 -2.67
C ALA A 93 29.88 11.87 -3.99
N HIS A 94 30.25 11.00 -4.92
CA HIS A 94 30.79 11.40 -6.24
C HIS A 94 29.76 12.07 -7.17
N LYS A 95 28.46 11.87 -6.94
CA LYS A 95 27.35 12.46 -7.72
C LYS A 95 26.53 13.47 -6.93
N GLY A 96 26.63 13.47 -5.59
CA GLY A 96 25.82 14.30 -4.72
C GLY A 96 24.34 13.92 -4.70
N ASP A 97 24.00 12.65 -5.00
CA ASP A 97 22.62 12.16 -5.04
C ASP A 97 22.41 10.88 -4.22
N TYR A 98 21.16 10.62 -3.84
CA TYR A 98 20.76 9.39 -3.15
C TYR A 98 20.21 8.39 -4.16
N TYR A 99 20.80 7.21 -4.28
CA TYR A 99 20.35 6.20 -5.24
C TYR A 99 19.48 5.12 -4.59
N PHE A 100 18.34 4.86 -5.23
CA PHE A 100 17.43 3.78 -4.91
C PHE A 100 17.08 3.00 -6.17
N ASP A 101 17.30 1.69 -6.14
CA ASP A 101 16.94 0.79 -7.23
C ASP A 101 15.46 0.40 -7.15
N ARG A 102 14.58 1.38 -7.33
CA ARG A 102 13.11 1.27 -7.20
C ARG A 102 12.41 1.92 -8.39
N SER A 103 11.11 1.67 -8.53
CA SER A 103 10.32 2.16 -9.67
C SER A 103 10.10 3.69 -9.60
N PRO A 104 10.57 4.46 -10.60
CA PRO A 104 10.32 5.91 -10.66
C PRO A 104 8.84 6.26 -10.86
N GLU A 105 8.09 5.37 -11.53
CA GLU A 105 6.66 5.57 -11.81
C GLU A 105 5.85 5.57 -10.50
N MET A 106 6.08 4.58 -9.64
CA MET A 106 5.43 4.50 -8.33
C MET A 106 5.90 5.62 -7.39
N PHE A 107 7.18 5.95 -7.44
CA PHE A 107 7.76 6.99 -6.59
C PHE A 107 7.14 8.38 -6.80
N SER A 108 6.63 8.67 -7.99
CA SER A 108 5.96 9.95 -8.25
C SER A 108 4.75 10.18 -7.33
N SER A 109 3.95 9.14 -7.06
CA SER A 109 2.86 9.22 -6.07
C SER A 109 3.38 9.34 -4.64
N ILE A 110 4.46 8.62 -4.30
CA ILE A 110 5.11 8.71 -2.99
C ILE A 110 5.59 10.15 -2.73
N LEU A 111 6.26 10.78 -3.69
CA LEU A 111 6.74 12.15 -3.56
C LEU A 111 5.59 13.16 -3.48
N ASN A 112 4.50 12.92 -4.22
CA ASN A 112 3.32 13.77 -4.14
C ASN A 112 2.64 13.69 -2.77
N TYR A 113 2.67 12.54 -2.09
CA TYR A 113 2.21 12.45 -0.70
C TYR A 113 2.97 13.42 0.22
N TYR A 114 4.30 13.55 0.10
CA TYR A 114 5.06 14.56 0.85
C TYR A 114 4.68 16.01 0.48
N ARG A 115 4.21 16.25 -0.75
CA ARG A 115 3.85 17.60 -1.23
C ARG A 115 2.42 18.01 -0.89
N THR A 116 1.46 17.09 -0.92
CA THR A 116 0.04 17.38 -0.71
C THR A 116 -0.44 16.92 0.66
N GLY A 117 0.14 15.85 1.20
CA GLY A 117 -0.36 15.12 2.36
C GLY A 117 -1.46 14.10 2.02
N ALA A 118 -1.76 13.89 0.74
CA ALA A 118 -2.74 12.91 0.27
C ALA A 118 -2.06 11.88 -0.62
N LEU A 119 -2.12 10.60 -0.23
CA LEU A 119 -1.50 9.49 -0.95
C LEU A 119 -2.48 8.91 -1.96
N HIS A 120 -2.24 9.18 -3.25
CA HIS A 120 -3.03 8.63 -4.35
C HIS A 120 -2.27 7.53 -5.07
N LEU A 121 -2.96 6.47 -5.45
CA LEU A 121 -2.38 5.41 -6.26
C LEU A 121 -2.09 5.93 -7.68
N PRO A 122 -0.94 5.59 -8.26
CA PRO A 122 -0.67 5.82 -9.67
C PRO A 122 -1.72 5.12 -10.55
N ASN A 123 -2.12 5.76 -11.65
CA ASN A 123 -3.09 5.18 -12.56
C ASN A 123 -2.56 3.86 -13.16
N ARG A 124 -3.44 2.86 -13.27
CA ARG A 124 -3.15 1.55 -13.92
C ARG A 124 -2.07 0.69 -13.25
N LEU A 125 -1.60 1.04 -12.06
CA LEU A 125 -0.67 0.20 -11.31
C LEU A 125 -1.40 -0.73 -10.34
N CYS A 126 -0.81 -1.91 -10.13
CA CYS A 126 -1.31 -2.91 -9.21
C CYS A 126 -1.18 -2.45 -7.76
N GLY A 127 -2.25 -2.56 -6.96
CA GLY A 127 -2.23 -2.18 -5.55
C GLY A 127 -1.19 -2.96 -4.73
N LEU A 128 -0.96 -4.23 -5.07
CA LEU A 128 0.02 -5.09 -4.40
C LEU A 128 1.46 -4.61 -4.65
N ALA A 129 1.80 -4.26 -5.88
CA ALA A 129 3.11 -3.72 -6.22
C ALA A 129 3.33 -2.36 -5.52
N PHE A 130 2.27 -1.56 -5.40
CA PHE A 130 2.33 -0.30 -4.67
C PHE A 130 2.51 -0.50 -3.16
N GLN A 131 1.90 -1.55 -2.59
CA GLN A 131 2.11 -1.93 -1.18
C GLN A 131 3.60 -2.17 -0.89
N GLU A 132 4.30 -2.90 -1.75
CA GLU A 132 5.74 -3.15 -1.59
C GLU A 132 6.57 -1.86 -1.60
N GLU A 133 6.12 -0.84 -2.35
CA GLU A 133 6.74 0.49 -2.31
C GLU A 133 6.42 1.21 -1.00
N LEU A 134 5.18 1.17 -0.52
CA LEU A 134 4.80 1.80 0.76
C LEU A 134 5.63 1.24 1.92
N ASP A 135 5.77 -0.09 1.99
CA ASP A 135 6.62 -0.76 2.97
C ASP A 135 8.08 -0.32 2.84
N PHE A 136 8.60 -0.24 1.60
CA PHE A 136 9.97 0.19 1.37
C PHE A 136 10.21 1.65 1.83
N TRP A 137 9.27 2.56 1.58
CA TRP A 137 9.40 3.97 1.95
C TRP A 137 9.01 4.23 3.42
N GLY A 138 8.45 3.24 4.10
CA GLY A 138 7.99 3.33 5.49
C GLY A 138 6.77 4.24 5.61
N ILE A 139 5.82 4.10 4.69
CA ILE A 139 4.54 4.81 4.69
C ILE A 139 3.45 3.79 5.00
N GLU A 140 2.52 4.18 5.88
CA GLU A 140 1.43 3.34 6.34
C GLU A 140 0.30 3.28 5.29
N GLU A 141 -0.29 2.10 5.05
CA GLU A 141 -1.40 1.92 4.10
C GLU A 141 -2.63 2.75 4.46
N GLN A 142 -2.81 3.07 5.75
CA GLN A 142 -3.90 3.90 6.26
C GLN A 142 -3.87 5.33 5.70
N ASP A 143 -2.72 5.77 5.19
CA ASP A 143 -2.57 7.10 4.58
C ASP A 143 -3.13 7.18 3.15
N ILE A 144 -3.51 6.04 2.54
CA ILE A 144 -4.10 6.00 1.21
C ILE A 144 -5.42 6.78 1.20
N ALA A 145 -5.54 7.71 0.26
CA ALA A 145 -6.74 8.52 0.10
C ALA A 145 -7.98 7.66 -0.18
N SER A 146 -9.13 8.09 0.37
CA SER A 146 -10.40 7.35 0.27
C SER A 146 -10.83 7.02 -1.16
N CYS A 147 -10.51 7.90 -2.13
CA CYS A 147 -10.82 7.67 -3.55
C CYS A 147 -10.02 6.51 -4.17
N CYS A 148 -8.88 6.13 -3.61
CA CYS A 148 -8.01 5.07 -4.13
C CYS A 148 -8.10 3.77 -3.31
N TRP A 149 -8.70 3.82 -2.11
CA TRP A 149 -8.78 2.68 -1.20
C TRP A 149 -9.47 1.46 -1.80
N GLY A 150 -10.54 1.67 -2.60
CA GLY A 150 -11.27 0.57 -3.25
C GLY A 150 -10.38 -0.25 -4.18
N SER A 151 -9.67 0.41 -5.09
CA SER A 151 -8.76 -0.23 -6.05
C SER A 151 -7.58 -0.92 -5.37
N PHE A 152 -7.06 -0.31 -4.30
CA PHE A 152 -6.00 -0.92 -3.48
C PHE A 152 -6.49 -2.23 -2.85
N LYS A 153 -7.61 -2.18 -2.12
CA LYS A 153 -8.17 -3.36 -1.42
C LYS A 153 -8.59 -4.49 -2.36
N GLU A 154 -9.12 -4.17 -3.54
CA GLU A 154 -9.49 -5.17 -4.54
C GLU A 154 -8.29 -6.04 -4.92
N SER A 155 -7.13 -5.43 -5.13
CA SER A 155 -5.88 -6.13 -5.47
C SER A 155 -5.49 -7.15 -4.38
N HIS A 156 -5.67 -6.80 -3.10
CA HIS A 156 -5.41 -7.71 -1.97
C HIS A 156 -6.43 -8.84 -1.86
N CYS A 157 -7.71 -8.54 -2.11
CA CYS A 157 -8.75 -9.56 -2.10
C CYS A 157 -8.48 -10.60 -3.19
N VAL A 158 -8.12 -10.16 -4.40
CA VAL A 158 -7.76 -11.05 -5.52
C VAL A 158 -6.56 -11.92 -5.15
N LYS A 159 -5.50 -11.34 -4.55
CA LYS A 159 -4.35 -12.11 -4.05
C LYS A 159 -4.77 -13.20 -3.06
N SER A 160 -5.56 -12.85 -2.05
CA SER A 160 -6.01 -13.81 -1.04
C SER A 160 -6.88 -14.95 -1.62
N ALA A 161 -7.70 -14.63 -2.63
CA ALA A 161 -8.52 -15.61 -3.32
C ALA A 161 -7.66 -16.58 -4.15
N LEU A 162 -6.63 -16.06 -4.84
CA LEU A 162 -5.69 -16.85 -5.61
C LEU A 162 -4.85 -17.76 -4.71
N GLU A 163 -4.30 -17.23 -3.62
CA GLU A 163 -3.55 -18.03 -2.63
C GLU A 163 -4.43 -19.14 -2.02
N GLY A 164 -5.72 -18.84 -1.75
CA GLY A 164 -6.68 -19.83 -1.30
C GLY A 164 -6.90 -20.95 -2.32
N PHE A 165 -6.97 -20.60 -3.60
CA PHE A 165 -7.10 -21.56 -4.69
C PHE A 165 -5.84 -22.43 -4.85
N GLU A 166 -4.65 -21.82 -4.86
CA GLU A 166 -3.37 -22.54 -4.94
C GLU A 166 -3.19 -23.52 -3.79
N LYS A 167 -3.54 -23.10 -2.57
CA LYS A 167 -3.51 -23.98 -1.40
C LYS A 167 -4.47 -25.15 -1.55
N CYS A 168 -5.69 -24.93 -2.03
CA CYS A 168 -6.63 -26.02 -2.29
C CYS A 168 -6.14 -26.97 -3.38
N PHE A 169 -5.50 -26.45 -4.42
CA PHE A 169 -4.93 -27.24 -5.51
C PHE A 169 -3.75 -28.12 -5.02
N ASN A 170 -2.80 -27.54 -4.27
CA ASN A 170 -1.65 -28.28 -3.74
C ASN A 170 -2.08 -29.38 -2.76
N ASN A 171 -3.02 -29.11 -1.84
CA ASN A 171 -3.55 -30.15 -0.95
C ASN A 171 -4.25 -31.30 -1.72
N ALA A 172 -4.83 -31.03 -2.88
CA ALA A 172 -5.48 -32.07 -3.70
C ALA A 172 -4.43 -32.95 -4.40
N LEU A 173 -3.36 -32.36 -4.96
CA LEU A 173 -2.26 -33.10 -5.58
C LEU A 173 -1.51 -33.98 -4.57
N GLU A 174 -1.21 -33.47 -3.38
CA GLU A 174 -0.55 -34.21 -2.31
C GLU A 174 -1.35 -35.45 -1.85
N SER A 175 -2.67 -35.45 -2.04
CA SER A 175 -3.52 -36.59 -1.66
C SER A 175 -3.44 -37.79 -2.63
N GLU A 176 -2.89 -37.61 -3.84
CA GLU A 176 -2.74 -38.71 -4.82
C GLU A 176 -1.34 -39.34 -4.80
N GLU A 177 -0.33 -38.70 -4.21
CA GLU A 177 1.06 -39.19 -4.17
C GLU A 177 1.43 -39.95 -2.86
N GLY A 178 0.54 -39.97 -1.86
CA GLY A 178 0.77 -40.60 -0.56
C GLY A 178 0.30 -42.05 -0.48
N THR A 179 1.23 -43.00 -0.61
CA THR A 179 1.01 -44.37 -0.15
C THR A 179 1.04 -44.44 1.39
N ALA A 180 0.10 -45.23 1.95
CA ALA A 180 0.05 -45.76 3.32
C ALA A 180 -0.36 -44.84 4.51
N ASP A 181 -1.57 -45.15 5.02
CA ASP A 181 -1.94 -45.34 6.43
C ASP A 181 -1.59 -44.24 7.47
N LYS A 182 -2.58 -43.40 7.80
CA LYS A 182 -3.28 -43.40 9.10
C LYS A 182 -4.30 -42.28 9.17
N GLY A 183 -5.53 -42.64 9.53
CA GLY A 183 -6.60 -41.68 9.74
C GLY A 183 -6.30 -40.72 10.87
N VAL A 184 -6.52 -39.43 10.65
CA VAL A 184 -7.00 -38.49 11.66
C VAL A 184 -7.96 -37.53 10.98
N GLU A 185 -9.14 -37.46 11.55
CA GLU A 185 -10.23 -36.56 11.22
C GLU A 185 -9.75 -35.14 10.89
N ARG A 186 -10.18 -34.60 9.74
CA ARG A 186 -10.65 -33.23 9.68
C ARG A 186 -11.74 -33.12 8.63
N ARG A 187 -12.95 -33.30 9.15
CA ARG A 187 -14.24 -33.02 8.54
C ARG A 187 -14.40 -31.51 8.28
N GLN A 188 -13.57 -30.91 7.42
CA GLN A 188 -13.92 -29.63 6.81
C GLN A 188 -14.72 -29.96 5.56
N LYS A 189 -16.04 -29.96 5.73
CA LYS A 189 -17.08 -30.20 4.74
C LYS A 189 -16.76 -29.53 3.39
N CYS A 190 -16.09 -30.27 2.52
CA CYS A 190 -16.03 -29.99 1.09
C CYS A 190 -17.44 -30.21 0.52
N ALA A 191 -18.27 -29.16 0.56
CA ALA A 191 -19.41 -29.06 -0.36
C ALA A 191 -18.96 -29.05 -1.84
N SER A 192 -17.65 -29.06 -2.09
CA SER A 192 -17.04 -29.27 -3.41
C SER A 192 -16.71 -30.74 -3.72
N GLY A 193 -16.59 -31.65 -2.73
CA GLY A 193 -16.09 -33.01 -2.98
C GLY A 193 -17.04 -33.88 -3.81
N MET A 194 -18.35 -33.65 -3.70
CA MET A 194 -19.35 -34.32 -4.53
C MET A 194 -19.39 -33.71 -5.93
N ARG A 195 -19.24 -32.39 -6.04
CA ARG A 195 -19.24 -31.68 -7.33
C ARG A 195 -17.97 -31.91 -8.13
N GLN A 196 -16.80 -31.96 -7.49
CA GLN A 196 -15.52 -32.26 -8.15
C GLN A 196 -15.47 -33.71 -8.62
N LYS A 197 -16.00 -34.66 -7.83
CA LYS A 197 -16.16 -36.05 -8.29
C LYS A 197 -17.14 -36.18 -9.44
N VAL A 198 -18.28 -35.49 -9.39
CA VAL A 198 -19.23 -35.44 -10.52
C VAL A 198 -18.61 -34.77 -11.75
N TRP A 199 -17.82 -33.71 -11.57
CA TRP A 199 -17.16 -33.00 -12.65
C TRP A 199 -16.06 -33.83 -13.31
N LEU A 200 -15.23 -34.54 -12.53
CA LEU A 200 -14.22 -35.47 -13.05
C LEU A 200 -14.87 -36.66 -13.78
N VAL A 201 -15.95 -37.22 -13.23
CA VAL A 201 -16.74 -38.28 -13.89
C VAL A 201 -17.42 -37.78 -15.17
N MET A 202 -17.71 -36.49 -15.28
CA MET A 202 -18.32 -35.87 -16.45
C MET A 202 -17.31 -35.43 -17.51
N ASN A 203 -16.08 -35.08 -17.13
CA ASN A 203 -15.01 -34.69 -18.06
C ASN A 203 -14.20 -35.87 -18.61
N ASP A 204 -14.20 -37.03 -17.95
CA ASP A 204 -13.57 -38.25 -18.48
C ASP A 204 -14.61 -39.36 -18.73
N PRO A 205 -15.06 -39.53 -19.99
CA PRO A 205 -16.08 -40.53 -20.35
C PRO A 205 -15.60 -41.97 -20.20
N THR A 206 -14.30 -42.20 -19.94
CA THR A 206 -13.72 -43.55 -19.81
C THR A 206 -13.47 -43.99 -18.37
N SER A 207 -13.55 -43.06 -17.41
CA SER A 207 -13.15 -43.24 -16.01
C SER A 207 -13.98 -44.25 -15.22
N SER A 208 -15.25 -44.48 -15.59
CA SER A 208 -16.15 -45.38 -14.86
C SER A 208 -17.18 -46.05 -15.76
N THR A 209 -17.65 -47.23 -15.38
CA THR A 209 -18.79 -47.93 -16.02
C THR A 209 -20.06 -47.07 -16.00
N ALA A 210 -20.27 -46.26 -14.96
CA ALA A 210 -21.41 -45.33 -14.88
C ALA A 210 -21.32 -44.18 -15.92
N ALA A 211 -20.11 -43.67 -16.19
CA ALA A 211 -19.88 -42.62 -17.20
C ALA A 211 -20.12 -43.15 -18.63
N LYS A 212 -19.71 -44.41 -18.90
CA LYS A 212 -20.00 -45.11 -20.18
C LYS A 212 -21.49 -45.28 -20.42
N VAL A 213 -22.26 -45.62 -19.38
CA VAL A 213 -23.73 -45.70 -19.46
C VAL A 213 -24.35 -44.33 -19.73
N GLY A 214 -23.89 -43.27 -19.08
CA GLY A 214 -24.32 -41.89 -19.34
C GLY A 214 -24.09 -41.43 -20.79
N MET A 215 -22.93 -41.74 -21.37
CA MET A 215 -22.63 -41.45 -22.79
C MET A 215 -23.55 -42.19 -23.77
N ILE A 216 -23.94 -43.43 -23.45
CA ILE A 216 -24.92 -44.18 -24.24
C ILE A 216 -26.28 -43.49 -24.20
N PHE A 217 -26.75 -43.04 -23.03
CA PHE A 217 -28.01 -42.30 -22.92
C PHE A 217 -27.99 -40.95 -23.66
N ILE A 218 -26.89 -40.20 -23.59
CA ILE A 218 -26.76 -38.91 -24.29
C ILE A 218 -26.74 -39.12 -25.81
N THR A 219 -25.98 -40.10 -26.31
CA THR A 219 -25.90 -40.40 -27.75
C THR A 219 -27.19 -41.01 -28.31
N SER A 220 -27.94 -41.80 -27.54
CA SER A 220 -29.25 -42.32 -27.94
C SER A 220 -30.33 -41.24 -28.05
N ASN A 221 -30.32 -40.23 -27.18
CA ASN A 221 -31.27 -39.11 -27.29
C ASN A 221 -30.97 -38.18 -28.46
N VAL A 222 -29.69 -37.97 -28.81
CA VAL A 222 -29.29 -37.16 -29.98
C VAL A 222 -29.65 -37.85 -31.30
N ARG A 223 -29.58 -39.19 -31.36
CA ARG A 223 -29.96 -39.97 -32.55
C ARG A 223 -31.47 -40.11 -32.78
N THR A 224 -32.29 -39.71 -31.81
CA THR A 224 -33.76 -39.76 -31.90
C THR A 224 -34.37 -38.39 -32.29
N LEU A 225 -33.53 -37.35 -32.43
CA LEU A 225 -33.92 -35.97 -32.78
C LEU A 225 -33.41 -35.52 -34.17
N VAL A 226 -32.97 -36.45 -35.01
CA VAL A 226 -32.62 -36.23 -36.44
C VAL A 226 -33.38 -37.26 -37.27
#